data_AF-A0A965TPB3-F1
#
_entry.id   AF-A0A965TPB3-F1
#
_cell.length_a   1.000
_cell.length_b   1.000
_cell.length_c   1.000
_cell.angle_alpha   90.00
_cell.angle_beta   90.00
_cell.angle_gamma   90.00
#
_symmetry.space_group_name_H-M   'P 1'
#
loop_
_entity.id
_entity.type
_entity.pdbx_description
1 polymer ?
#
loop_
_entity_poly.entity_id
_entity_poly.type
_entity_poly.pdbx_seq_one_letter_code
_entity_poly.pdbx_strand_id
1 'polypeptide(L)'
;MNQTNVLLENMVSELRRGTLILSVLALLRQRQYGYSLVSGLESHGISIEAGTLYPLLRRLEKQGLLDSEWDVDQSRPRRYYVLNESGQKILAQLSAEWMGMTQAIQDLIQSGG
;
A
#
# COMPACT_ATOMS: atom_id res chain seq x y z
N MET A 1 -9.56 6.87 27.36
CA MET A 1 -8.82 5.70 26.83
C MET A 1 -7.75 5.31 27.84
N ASN A 2 -7.53 4.01 28.09
CA ASN A 2 -6.45 3.53 28.99
C ASN A 2 -5.09 3.70 28.28
N GLN A 3 -4.02 4.01 29.02
CA GLN A 3 -2.66 4.21 28.48
C GLN A 3 -2.17 3.01 27.65
N THR A 4 -2.50 1.79 28.07
CA THR A 4 -2.19 0.55 27.34
C THR A 4 -2.85 0.52 25.95
N ASN A 5 -4.08 1.00 25.82
CA ASN A 5 -4.79 1.01 24.54
C ASN A 5 -4.14 2.00 23.56
N VAL A 6 -3.74 3.18 24.05
CA VAL A 6 -3.06 4.19 23.24
C VAL A 6 -1.70 3.66 22.74
N LEU A 7 -0.95 2.95 23.59
CA LEU A 7 0.31 2.32 23.19
C LEU A 7 0.11 1.29 22.09
N LEU A 8 -0.88 0.41 22.24
CA LEU A 8 -1.21 -0.62 21.25
C LEU A 8 -1.62 0.00 19.91
N GLU A 9 -2.51 1.00 19.94
CA GLU A 9 -2.95 1.73 18.74
C GLU A 9 -1.75 2.33 17.98
N ASN A 10 -0.82 2.96 18.69
CA ASN A 10 0.39 3.52 18.09
C ASN A 10 1.28 2.44 17.46
N MET A 11 1.51 1.32 18.15
CA MET A 11 2.32 0.21 17.62
C MET A 11 1.69 -0.43 16.37
N VAL A 12 0.36 -0.64 16.38
CA VAL A 12 -0.37 -1.12 15.20
C VAL A 12 -0.29 -0.12 14.04
N SER A 13 -0.34 1.18 14.34
CA SER A 13 -0.20 2.24 13.35
C SER A 13 1.18 2.22 12.66
N GLU A 14 2.26 1.95 13.40
CA GLU A 14 3.60 1.78 12.81
C GLU A 14 3.68 0.56 11.90
N LEU A 15 3.12 -0.58 12.31
CA LEU A 15 3.06 -1.79 11.47
C LEU A 15 2.32 -1.51 10.16
N ARG A 16 1.18 -0.81 10.23
CA ARG A 16 0.39 -0.40 9.05
C ARG A 16 1.16 0.56 8.14
N ARG A 17 1.88 1.53 8.71
CA ARG A 17 2.74 2.44 7.93
C ARG A 17 3.83 1.68 7.18
N GLY A 18 4.46 0.70 7.84
CA GLY A 18 5.53 -0.12 7.25
C GLY A 18 5.08 -0.92 6.02
N THR A 19 3.82 -1.36 5.97
CA THR A 19 3.28 -2.20 4.89
C THR A 19 2.53 -1.44 3.80
N LEU A 20 2.35 -0.14 3.95
CA LEU A 20 1.47 0.66 3.08
C LEU A 20 1.95 0.69 1.62
N ILE A 21 3.27 0.79 1.39
CA ILE A 21 3.85 0.83 0.04
C ILE A 21 3.56 -0.49 -0.69
N LEU A 22 3.83 -1.62 -0.05
CA LEU A 22 3.58 -2.94 -0.62
C LEU A 22 2.10 -3.10 -0.98
N SER A 23 1.21 -2.63 -0.10
CA SER A 23 -0.24 -2.70 -0.29
C SER A 23 -0.71 -1.87 -1.50
N VAL A 24 -0.21 -0.64 -1.64
CA VAL A 24 -0.50 0.23 -2.79
C VAL A 24 0.02 -0.38 -4.09
N LEU A 25 1.26 -0.88 -4.10
CA LEU A 25 1.83 -1.54 -5.27
C LEU A 25 1.00 -2.78 -5.66
N ALA A 26 0.59 -3.61 -4.68
CA ALA A 26 -0.21 -4.79 -4.92
C ALA A 26 -1.55 -4.46 -5.60
N LEU A 27 -2.24 -3.41 -5.15
CA LEU A 27 -3.52 -3.00 -5.73
C LEU A 27 -3.36 -2.38 -7.13
N LEU A 28 -2.21 -1.76 -7.41
CA LEU A 28 -1.84 -1.18 -8.71
C LEU A 28 -1.41 -2.20 -9.78
N ARG A 29 -1.50 -3.51 -9.50
CA ARG A 29 -1.44 -4.54 -10.55
C ARG A 29 -2.52 -4.34 -11.61
N GLN A 30 -3.62 -3.68 -11.24
CA GLN A 30 -4.67 -3.26 -12.15
C GLN A 30 -4.73 -1.74 -12.20
N ARG A 31 -5.23 -1.20 -13.31
CA ARG A 31 -5.42 0.25 -13.50
C ARG A 31 -6.44 0.79 -12.48
N GLN A 32 -6.03 1.74 -11.64
CA GLN A 32 -6.86 2.32 -10.59
C GLN A 32 -6.74 3.85 -10.57
N TYR A 33 -7.77 4.55 -10.09
CA TYR A 33 -7.72 5.99 -9.82
C TYR A 33 -7.73 6.23 -8.31
N GLY A 34 -7.40 7.44 -7.86
CA GLY A 34 -7.15 7.73 -6.44
C GLY A 34 -8.25 7.24 -5.49
N TYR A 35 -9.53 7.47 -5.81
CA TYR A 35 -10.63 6.99 -4.97
C TYR A 35 -10.81 5.47 -4.99
N SER A 36 -10.65 4.81 -6.14
CA SER A 36 -10.76 3.34 -6.20
C SER A 36 -9.63 2.65 -5.46
N LEU A 37 -8.45 3.27 -5.38
CA LEU A 37 -7.35 2.80 -4.53
C LEU A 37 -7.69 2.88 -3.03
N VAL A 38 -8.22 4.02 -2.56
CA VAL A 38 -8.63 4.16 -1.15
C VAL A 38 -9.65 3.07 -0.82
N SER A 39 -10.72 2.96 -1.61
CA SER A 39 -11.79 1.97 -1.39
C SER A 39 -11.27 0.53 -1.46
N GLY A 40 -10.38 0.22 -2.40
CA GLY A 40 -9.80 -1.13 -2.52
C GLY A 40 -8.84 -1.49 -1.40
N LEU A 41 -8.11 -0.52 -0.83
CA LEU A 41 -7.28 -0.75 0.36
C LEU A 41 -8.15 -0.95 1.60
N GLU A 42 -9.19 -0.12 1.76
CA GLU A 42 -10.13 -0.21 2.87
C GLU A 42 -10.86 -1.57 2.90
N SER A 43 -11.24 -2.12 1.74
CA SER A 43 -11.86 -3.44 1.66
C SER A 43 -10.94 -4.58 2.10
N HIS A 44 -9.62 -4.36 2.12
CA HIS A 44 -8.61 -5.26 2.66
C HIS A 44 -8.18 -4.89 4.10
N GLY A 45 -8.89 -3.98 4.76
CA GLY A 45 -8.60 -3.54 6.12
C GLY A 45 -7.43 -2.54 6.23
N ILE A 46 -7.01 -1.95 5.11
CA ILE A 46 -5.89 -1.01 5.04
C ILE A 46 -6.45 0.41 4.86
N SER A 47 -6.46 1.18 5.94
CA SER A 47 -6.92 2.56 5.88
C SER A 47 -5.80 3.50 5.44
N ILE A 48 -6.10 4.37 4.48
CA ILE A 48 -5.22 5.44 4.04
C ILE A 48 -6.04 6.68 3.69
N GLU A 49 -5.59 7.84 4.17
CA GLU A 49 -6.17 9.12 3.79
C GLU A 49 -5.67 9.57 2.41
N ALA A 50 -6.53 10.28 1.66
CA ALA A 50 -6.18 10.86 0.38
C ALA A 50 -4.92 11.76 0.44
N GLY A 51 -4.76 12.50 1.55
CA GLY A 51 -3.59 13.36 1.80
C GLY A 51 -2.26 12.58 1.87
N THR A 52 -2.31 11.29 2.20
CA THR A 52 -1.14 10.40 2.21
C THR A 52 -1.00 9.64 0.89
N LEU A 53 -2.12 9.23 0.30
CA LEU A 53 -2.13 8.44 -0.94
C LEU A 53 -1.54 9.23 -2.12
N TYR A 54 -1.98 10.46 -2.37
CA TYR A 54 -1.56 11.19 -3.56
C TYR A 54 -0.07 11.54 -3.58
N PRO A 55 0.55 12.01 -2.47
CA PRO A 55 2.00 12.17 -2.42
C PRO A 55 2.75 10.85 -2.62
N LEU A 56 2.24 9.74 -2.07
CA LEU A 56 2.83 8.41 -2.27
C LEU A 56 2.80 8.00 -3.74
N LEU A 57 1.67 8.16 -4.44
CA LEU A 57 1.55 7.85 -5.87
C LEU A 57 2.53 8.69 -6.71
N ARG A 58 2.62 10.00 -6.45
CA ARG A 58 3.59 10.88 -7.13
C ARG A 58 5.04 10.44 -6.90
N ARG A 59 5.35 9.97 -5.69
CA ARG A 59 6.69 9.46 -5.37
C ARG A 59 7.00 8.17 -6.11
N LEU A 60 6.07 7.21 -6.11
CA LEU A 60 6.24 5.92 -6.81
C LEU A 60 6.35 6.10 -8.33
N GLU A 61 5.59 7.03 -8.89
CA GLU A 61 5.70 7.45 -10.29
C GLU A 61 7.07 8.09 -10.58
N LYS A 62 7.53 9.02 -9.74
CA LYS A 62 8.87 9.64 -9.88
C LYS A 62 10.01 8.62 -9.77
N GLN A 63 9.80 7.53 -9.03
CA GLN A 63 10.72 6.38 -8.94
C GLN A 63 10.65 5.45 -10.15
N GLY A 64 9.79 5.73 -11.13
CA GLY A 64 9.66 4.94 -12.36
C GLY A 64 8.93 3.62 -12.16
N LEU A 65 8.12 3.47 -11.10
CA LEU A 65 7.40 2.22 -10.81
C LEU A 65 5.98 2.20 -11.38
N LEU A 66 5.42 3.38 -11.68
CA LEU A 66 4.05 3.56 -12.14
C LEU A 66 4.01 4.26 -13.49
N ASP A 67 3.13 3.78 -14.35
CA ASP A 67 2.62 4.58 -15.46
C ASP A 67 1.32 5.28 -15.02
N SER A 68 1.05 6.45 -15.60
CA SER A 68 -0.18 7.18 -15.33
C SER A 68 -0.78 7.79 -16.60
N GLU A 69 -2.10 7.94 -16.57
CA GLU A 69 -2.87 8.46 -17.69
C GLU A 69 -4.03 9.32 -17.18
N TRP A 70 -4.30 10.42 -17.86
CA TRP A 70 -5.50 11.21 -17.64
C TRP A 70 -6.64 10.67 -18.50
N ASP A 71 -7.71 10.21 -17.85
CA ASP A 71 -9.00 9.95 -18.49
C ASP A 71 -9.81 11.25 -18.42
N VAL A 72 -10.02 11.87 -19.58
CA VAL A 72 -10.75 13.14 -19.76
C VAL A 72 -12.14 12.95 -20.35
N ASP A 73 -12.54 11.71 -20.64
CA ASP A 73 -13.81 11.40 -21.28
C ASP A 73 -14.99 11.43 -20.28
N GLN A 74 -14.68 11.45 -18.98
CA GLN A 74 -15.66 11.57 -17.92
C GLN A 74 -15.93 13.05 -17.55
N SER A 75 -17.13 13.31 -17.00
CA SER A 75 -17.54 14.63 -16.51
C SER A 75 -16.59 15.25 -15.47
N ARG A 76 -15.72 14.43 -14.87
CA ARG A 76 -14.60 14.86 -14.03
C ARG A 76 -13.34 14.12 -14.48
N PRO A 77 -12.31 14.83 -14.98
CA PRO A 77 -11.04 14.22 -15.33
C PRO A 77 -10.44 13.42 -14.16
N ARG A 78 -10.00 12.20 -14.43
CA ARG A 78 -9.39 11.32 -13.43
C ARG A 78 -8.02 10.89 -13.90
N ARG A 79 -7.04 10.91 -12.99
CA ARG A 79 -5.74 10.31 -13.23
C ARG A 79 -5.76 8.87 -12.75
N TYR A 80 -5.47 7.96 -13.68
CA TYR A 80 -5.30 6.54 -13.43
C TYR A 80 -3.81 6.20 -13.30
N TYR A 81 -3.53 5.19 -12.51
CA TYR A 81 -2.19 4.66 -12.24
C TYR A 81 -2.21 3.15 -12.41
N VAL A 82 -1.09 2.59 -12.85
CA VAL A 82 -0.86 1.15 -12.96
C VAL A 82 0.64 0.86 -12.82
N LEU A 83 1.01 -0.31 -12.30
CA LEU A 83 2.40 -0.75 -12.31
C LEU A 83 2.90 -0.94 -13.74
N ASN A 84 4.07 -0.37 -14.02
CA ASN A 84 4.83 -0.69 -15.23
C ASN A 84 5.74 -1.92 -14.99
N GLU A 85 6.57 -2.28 -15.97
CA GLU A 85 7.46 -3.45 -15.87
C GLU A 85 8.40 -3.38 -14.65
N SER A 86 8.97 -2.21 -14.35
CA SER A 86 9.82 -2.00 -13.18
C SER A 86 9.04 -2.15 -11.88
N GLY A 87 7.85 -1.55 -11.81
CA GLY A 87 6.93 -1.68 -10.67
C GLY A 87 6.54 -3.13 -10.38
N GLN A 88 6.27 -3.92 -11.42
CA GLN A 88 5.95 -5.35 -11.27
C GLN A 88 7.13 -6.15 -10.72
N LYS A 89 8.35 -5.90 -11.20
CA LYS A 89 9.58 -6.54 -10.67
C LYS A 89 9.80 -6.20 -9.19
N ILE A 90 9.68 -4.92 -8.83
CA ILE A 90 9.81 -4.47 -7.44
C ILE A 90 8.73 -5.08 -6.56
N LEU A 91 7.48 -5.13 -7.01
CA LEU A 91 6.41 -5.77 -6.26
C LEU A 91 6.70 -7.25 -6.00
N ALA A 92 7.20 -7.98 -7.00
CA ALA A 92 7.54 -9.40 -6.85
C ALA A 92 8.62 -9.60 -5.78
N GLN A 93 9.71 -8.83 -5.83
CA GLN A 93 10.80 -8.89 -4.85
C GLN A 93 10.31 -8.50 -3.45
N LEU A 94 9.59 -7.38 -3.33
CA LEU A 94 9.09 -6.90 -2.04
C LEU A 94 8.07 -7.86 -1.42
N SER A 95 7.27 -8.53 -2.25
CA SER A 95 6.35 -9.57 -1.77
C SER A 95 7.12 -10.78 -1.22
N ALA A 96 8.20 -11.21 -1.89
CA ALA A 96 9.03 -12.31 -1.43
C ALA A 96 9.70 -12.01 -0.08
N GLU A 97 10.29 -10.81 0.04
CA GLU A 97 10.87 -10.33 1.31
C GLU A 97 9.81 -10.26 2.43
N TRP A 98 8.63 -9.73 2.13
CA TRP A 98 7.54 -9.64 3.10
C TRP A 98 7.07 -11.02 3.59
N MET A 99 6.91 -11.98 2.69
CA MET A 99 6.53 -13.35 3.06
C MET A 99 7.59 -14.00 3.94
N GLY A 100 8.89 -13.84 3.62
CA GLY A 100 9.98 -14.36 4.46
C GLY A 100 10.01 -13.73 5.85
N MET A 101 9.90 -12.40 5.94
CA MET A 101 9.85 -11.70 7.23
C MET A 101 8.64 -12.12 8.07
N THR A 102 7.47 -12.24 7.45
CA THR A 102 6.23 -12.62 8.14
C THR A 102 6.34 -14.04 8.70
N GLN A 103 6.90 -14.97 7.91
CA GLN A 103 7.11 -16.34 8.38
C GLN A 103 8.07 -16.38 9.58
N ALA A 104 9.22 -15.69 9.48
CA ALA A 104 10.19 -15.66 10.59
C ALA A 104 9.60 -15.06 11.87
N ILE A 105 8.83 -13.97 11.76
CA ILE A 105 8.14 -13.36 12.91
C ILE A 105 7.07 -14.29 13.47
N GLN A 106 6.29 -14.95 12.60
CA GLN A 106 5.27 -15.90 13.01
C GLN A 106 5.89 -17.07 13.78
N ASP A 107 6.99 -17.63 13.30
CA ASP A 107 7.72 -18.71 13.97
C ASP A 107 8.24 -18.25 15.33
N LEU A 108 8.78 -17.03 15.44
CA LEU A 108 9.23 -16.46 16.72
C LEU A 108 8.07 -16.27 17.72
N ILE A 109 6.92 -15.79 17.28
CA ILE A 109 5.73 -15.60 18.13
C ILE A 109 5.20 -16.96 18.61
N GLN A 110 5.22 -17.99 17.76
CA GLN A 110 4.70 -19.32 18.07
C GLN A 110 5.68 -20.18 18.89
N SER A 111 6.99 -19.99 18.71
CA SER A 111 8.05 -20.71 19.45
C SER A 111 8.33 -20.15 20.84
N GLY A 112 7.88 -18.91 21.11
CA GLY A 112 8.02 -18.26 22.43
C GLY A 112 7.00 -18.69 23.49
N GLY A 113 6.46 -19.92 23.40
CA GLY A 113 5.54 -20.53 24.36
C GLY A 113 6.15 -21.71 25.09
#